data_AF-A0AAN6LQJ6-F1
#
_entry.id   AF-A0AAN6LQJ6-F1
#
_cell.length_a   1.000
_cell.length_b   1.000
_cell.length_c   1.000
_cell.angle_alpha   90.00
_cell.angle_beta   90.00
_cell.angle_gamma   90.00
#
_symmetry.space_group_name_H-M   'P 1'
#
loop_
_entity.id
_entity.type
_entity.pdbx_description
1 polymer ?
#
loop_
_entity_poly.entity_id
_entity_poly.type
_entity_poly.pdbx_seq_one_letter_code
_entity_poly.pdbx_strand_id
1 'polypeptide(L)'
;MGDSTSDSALRYVQFIVPQRYVKRVKTALEGKGLFNKRVGIGRYDGGTETEAHLTIPTLISFPDDSQPEESSSFLEETCTTLSLHDILPSLTLTPYTPPSCSPPPLNPLVSALLKALNTLPPEFLSSLDLSIPTLQASFPPSYNIYPPMLLLPPNALASPPWKILLAALNEEGRDKSFWGEVAAEMGVSHVALNAGIPPGTDAQGENVLRSPTNLLPLYGDFGTKDGGGEGKQEFETALWVSTTQNGIFQTWAPAHTMFSRGNVKEKARILHLPSVAQAVGESSEEGCTAIDLYAGIGYFAFSYRRAGVKKVLCWEINPYSIEGLRRGAQGNNWSSSLIHPSAASTPLSQTELDADFLVFPEGNENAVASLSLLRSRINVPPVRH
;
A
#
# COMPACT_ATOMS: atom_id res chain seq x y z
N MET A 1 11.93 -44.13 42.79
CA MET A 1 11.44 -42.91 43.46
C MET A 1 11.56 -41.81 42.43
N GLY A 2 10.43 -41.47 41.80
CA GLY A 2 10.36 -40.43 40.79
C GLY A 2 10.33 -39.07 41.47
N ASP A 3 11.20 -38.18 41.04
CA ASP A 3 11.16 -36.77 41.43
C ASP A 3 10.41 -36.03 40.33
N SER A 4 9.12 -35.82 40.57
CA SER A 4 8.25 -35.02 39.72
C SER A 4 8.47 -33.55 40.03
N THR A 5 9.38 -32.89 39.32
CA THR A 5 9.40 -31.41 39.25
C THR A 5 8.11 -30.95 38.60
N SER A 6 7.17 -30.47 39.42
CA SER A 6 5.98 -29.75 38.97
C SER A 6 6.43 -28.53 38.17
N ASP A 7 6.17 -28.53 36.87
CA ASP A 7 6.31 -27.37 36.01
C ASP A 7 5.28 -26.33 36.47
N SER A 8 5.70 -25.37 37.31
CA SER A 8 4.82 -24.29 37.77
C SER A 8 4.50 -23.41 36.57
N ALA A 9 3.33 -23.64 35.95
CA ALA A 9 2.86 -22.82 34.84
C ALA A 9 2.83 -21.35 35.27
N LEU A 10 3.76 -20.53 34.75
CA LEU A 10 3.81 -19.09 34.98
C LEU A 10 2.43 -18.49 34.68
N ARG A 11 1.75 -17.98 35.71
CA ARG A 11 0.48 -17.26 35.57
C ARG A 11 0.76 -15.80 35.25
N TYR A 12 0.13 -15.28 34.21
CA TYR A 12 0.23 -13.87 33.84
C TYR A 12 -1.04 -13.13 34.23
N VAL A 13 -1.02 -11.80 34.26
CA VAL A 13 -2.22 -10.97 34.47
C VAL A 13 -2.61 -10.19 33.22
N GLN A 14 -3.90 -9.94 33.06
CA GLN A 14 -4.45 -9.02 32.06
C GLN A 14 -5.22 -7.90 32.76
N PHE A 15 -5.19 -6.70 32.19
CA PHE A 15 -5.99 -5.58 32.68
C PHE A 15 -7.39 -5.64 32.07
N ILE A 16 -8.42 -5.49 32.90
CA ILE A 16 -9.77 -5.09 32.46
C ILE A 16 -9.82 -3.57 32.53
N VAL A 17 -10.09 -2.94 31.39
CA VAL A 17 -9.98 -1.50 31.20
C VAL A 17 -11.23 -0.96 30.48
N PRO A 18 -11.85 0.12 30.97
CA PRO A 18 -12.87 0.83 30.22
C PRO A 18 -12.32 1.32 28.88
N GLN A 19 -13.13 1.23 27.81
CA GLN A 19 -12.69 1.53 26.45
C GLN A 19 -11.97 2.89 26.31
N ARG A 20 -12.37 3.91 27.08
CA ARG A 20 -11.76 5.25 27.10
C ARG A 20 -10.28 5.27 27.53
N TYR A 21 -9.84 4.33 28.36
CA TYR A 21 -8.47 4.27 28.88
C TYR A 21 -7.58 3.25 28.17
N VAL A 22 -8.11 2.45 27.26
CA VAL A 22 -7.37 1.36 26.58
C VAL A 22 -6.11 1.86 25.89
N LYS A 23 -6.19 2.96 25.14
CA LYS A 23 -5.02 3.54 24.46
C LYS A 23 -3.93 3.94 25.46
N ARG A 24 -4.31 4.48 26.61
CA ARG A 24 -3.38 4.95 27.64
C ARG A 24 -2.67 3.78 28.32
N VAL A 25 -3.43 2.77 28.76
CA VAL A 25 -2.87 1.57 29.39
C VAL A 25 -1.97 0.80 28.41
N LYS A 26 -2.41 0.64 27.15
CA LYS A 26 -1.61 0.01 26.09
C LYS A 26 -0.28 0.72 25.88
N THR A 27 -0.29 2.05 25.73
CA THR A 27 0.94 2.84 25.53
C THR A 27 1.90 2.71 26.72
N ALA A 28 1.38 2.71 27.96
CA ALA A 28 2.21 2.54 29.15
C ALA A 28 2.89 1.16 29.20
N LEU A 29 2.13 0.09 28.89
CA LEU A 29 2.66 -1.27 28.81
C LEU A 29 3.66 -1.44 27.66
N GLU A 30 3.40 -0.85 26.49
CA GLU A 30 4.32 -0.87 25.35
C GLU A 30 5.63 -0.13 25.66
N GLY A 31 5.56 1.02 26.35
CA GLY A 31 6.73 1.79 26.77
C GLY A 31 7.64 1.06 27.77
N LYS A 32 7.10 0.07 28.50
CA LYS A 32 7.85 -0.77 29.44
C LYS A 32 8.12 -2.19 28.92
N GLY A 33 7.70 -2.53 27.70
CA GLY A 33 7.85 -3.87 27.14
C GLY A 33 7.00 -4.95 27.80
N LEU A 34 5.99 -4.57 28.59
CA LEU A 34 5.13 -5.47 29.36
C LEU A 34 3.82 -5.83 28.64
N PHE A 35 3.57 -5.24 27.47
CA PHE A 35 2.40 -5.58 26.64
C PHE A 35 2.61 -6.90 25.89
N ASN A 36 1.69 -7.85 26.06
CA ASN A 36 1.76 -9.12 25.31
C ASN A 36 1.22 -8.92 23.89
N LYS A 37 2.12 -8.54 22.97
CA LYS A 37 1.80 -8.32 21.54
C LYS A 37 1.26 -9.55 20.81
N ARG A 38 1.38 -10.76 21.39
CA ARG A 38 0.94 -12.02 20.76
C ARG A 38 -0.55 -12.28 20.98
N VAL A 39 -1.16 -11.61 21.95
CA VAL A 39 -2.59 -11.75 22.27
C VAL A 39 -3.26 -10.40 21.97
N GLY A 40 -4.30 -10.43 21.14
CA GLY A 40 -5.07 -9.23 20.83
C GLY A 40 -5.82 -8.70 22.05
N ILE A 41 -6.18 -7.41 22.04
CA ILE A 41 -7.07 -6.83 23.05
C ILE A 41 -8.45 -7.45 22.85
N GLY A 42 -8.97 -8.09 23.89
CA GLY A 42 -10.26 -8.80 23.87
C GLY A 42 -11.41 -7.96 24.41
N ARG A 43 -12.64 -8.40 24.15
CA ARG A 43 -13.83 -7.87 24.84
C ARG A 43 -13.99 -8.55 26.20
N TYR A 44 -14.38 -7.78 27.21
CA TYR A 44 -14.75 -8.29 28.52
C TYR A 44 -16.27 -8.33 28.64
N ASP A 45 -16.85 -9.53 28.72
CA ASP A 45 -18.30 -9.73 28.68
C ASP A 45 -19.00 -9.51 30.04
N GLY A 46 -18.26 -9.13 31.08
CA GLY A 46 -18.78 -8.85 32.43
C GLY A 46 -19.03 -7.37 32.75
N GLY A 47 -19.10 -6.49 31.75
CA GLY A 47 -19.33 -5.05 31.94
C GLY A 47 -20.79 -4.68 32.23
N THR A 48 -21.01 -3.50 32.82
CA THR A 48 -22.34 -2.89 32.92
C THR A 48 -22.81 -2.37 31.55
N GLU A 49 -24.13 -2.33 31.30
CA GLU A 49 -24.71 -1.90 30.00
C GLU A 49 -24.26 -0.50 29.53
N THR A 50 -23.71 0.32 30.44
CA THR A 50 -23.35 1.71 30.19
C THR A 50 -21.91 1.94 29.72
N GLU A 51 -20.97 0.99 29.91
CA GLU A 51 -19.57 1.19 29.47
C GLU A 51 -18.87 -0.13 29.09
N ALA A 52 -18.42 -0.22 27.84
CA ALA A 52 -17.70 -1.39 27.34
C ALA A 52 -16.29 -1.48 27.97
N HIS A 53 -15.96 -2.66 28.47
CA HIS A 53 -14.64 -2.98 29.02
C HIS A 53 -13.89 -3.92 28.06
N LEU A 54 -12.57 -3.73 27.98
CA LEU A 54 -11.67 -4.52 27.15
C LEU A 54 -10.58 -5.17 28.01
N THR A 55 -10.13 -6.35 27.63
CA THR A 55 -9.00 -7.05 28.26
C THR A 55 -7.70 -6.73 27.54
N ILE A 56 -6.68 -6.29 28.27
CA ILE A 56 -5.35 -5.99 27.76
C ILE A 56 -4.37 -7.02 28.33
N PRO A 57 -3.88 -7.96 27.51
CA PRO A 57 -2.97 -9.02 27.96
C PRO A 57 -1.57 -8.47 28.24
N THR A 58 -0.95 -8.93 29.33
CA THR A 58 0.39 -8.47 29.77
C THR A 58 1.38 -9.63 29.90
N LEU A 59 2.66 -9.29 29.98
CA LEU A 59 3.77 -10.20 30.31
C LEU A 59 4.15 -10.11 31.80
N ILE A 60 3.28 -9.54 32.64
CA ILE A 60 3.50 -9.40 34.08
C ILE A 60 3.13 -10.74 34.73
N SER A 61 4.11 -11.37 35.38
CA SER A 61 3.91 -12.59 36.16
C SER A 61 3.19 -12.28 37.47
N PHE A 62 2.16 -13.06 37.79
CA PHE A 62 1.50 -13.02 39.09
C PHE A 62 2.22 -13.99 40.06
N PRO A 63 2.68 -13.52 41.23
CA PRO A 63 3.14 -14.43 42.28
C PRO A 63 1.99 -15.32 42.78
N ASP A 64 2.32 -16.55 43.13
CA ASP A 64 1.41 -17.68 43.35
C ASP A 64 0.29 -17.45 44.40
N ASP A 65 -0.82 -18.18 44.26
CA ASP A 65 -2.12 -18.10 44.99
C ASP A 65 -2.12 -17.43 46.39
N SER A 66 -2.17 -16.09 46.44
CA SER A 66 -2.42 -15.33 47.67
C SER A 66 -3.71 -14.52 47.62
N GLN A 67 -4.26 -14.26 48.81
CA GLN A 67 -5.64 -13.81 49.07
C GLN A 67 -6.03 -12.48 48.36
N PRO A 68 -7.33 -12.17 48.23
CA PRO A 68 -7.82 -10.98 47.51
C PRO A 68 -7.19 -9.65 47.94
N GLU A 69 -6.73 -9.54 49.19
CA GLU A 69 -6.09 -8.33 49.73
C GLU A 69 -4.71 -8.05 49.11
N GLU A 70 -3.96 -9.07 48.68
CA GLU A 70 -2.66 -8.91 48.00
C GLU A 70 -2.81 -8.54 46.51
N SER A 71 -3.99 -8.77 45.93
CA SER A 71 -4.29 -8.38 44.53
C SER A 71 -4.43 -6.86 44.38
N SER A 72 -4.94 -6.17 45.41
CA SER A 72 -5.10 -4.72 45.43
C SER A 72 -3.76 -3.99 45.55
N SER A 73 -2.88 -4.45 46.45
CA SER A 73 -1.52 -3.88 46.58
C SER A 73 -0.69 -4.12 45.32
N PHE A 74 -0.82 -5.30 44.70
CA PHE A 74 -0.16 -5.61 43.43
C PHE A 74 -0.64 -4.73 42.27
N LEU A 75 -1.95 -4.45 42.20
CA LEU A 75 -2.51 -3.51 41.22
C LEU A 75 -1.97 -2.09 41.46
N GLU A 76 -1.89 -1.64 42.71
CA GLU A 76 -1.33 -0.33 43.07
C GLU A 76 0.15 -0.19 42.69
N GLU A 77 0.97 -1.19 43.01
CA GLU A 77 2.39 -1.21 42.64
C GLU A 77 2.58 -1.22 41.11
N THR A 78 1.79 -2.04 40.41
CA THR A 78 1.83 -2.12 38.95
C THR A 78 1.41 -0.81 38.30
N CYS A 79 0.32 -0.19 38.78
CA CYS A 79 -0.16 1.09 38.28
C CYS A 79 0.81 2.22 38.59
N THR A 80 1.48 2.18 39.75
CA THR A 80 2.53 3.16 40.11
C THR A 80 3.71 3.05 39.15
N THR A 81 4.19 1.82 38.91
CA THR A 81 5.29 1.54 37.96
C THR A 81 4.96 1.98 36.53
N LEU A 82 3.70 1.82 36.11
CA LEU A 82 3.21 2.21 34.79
C LEU A 82 2.77 3.68 34.70
N SER A 83 2.83 4.46 35.80
CA SER A 83 2.35 5.84 35.86
C SER A 83 0.85 5.99 35.52
N LEU A 84 0.03 5.08 36.04
CA LEU A 84 -1.43 4.98 35.84
C LEU A 84 -2.23 5.18 37.14
N HIS A 85 -1.63 5.80 38.17
CA HIS A 85 -2.23 5.97 39.51
C HIS A 85 -3.57 6.71 39.50
N ASP A 86 -3.76 7.65 38.57
CA ASP A 86 -4.97 8.48 38.45
C ASP A 86 -6.18 7.74 37.88
N ILE A 87 -5.97 6.59 37.24
CA ILE A 87 -7.04 5.75 36.68
C ILE A 87 -7.21 4.43 37.43
N LEU A 88 -6.47 4.23 38.52
CA LEU A 88 -6.50 3.01 39.33
C LEU A 88 -7.90 2.54 39.74
N PRO A 89 -8.85 3.42 40.16
CA PRO A 89 -10.21 2.99 40.52
C PRO A 89 -11.00 2.38 39.35
N SER A 90 -10.54 2.58 38.11
CA SER A 90 -11.18 2.10 36.89
C SER A 90 -10.46 0.88 36.29
N LEU A 91 -9.46 0.31 36.96
CA LEU A 91 -8.68 -0.82 36.47
C LEU A 91 -8.88 -2.05 37.34
N THR A 92 -8.85 -3.23 36.72
CA THR A 92 -8.83 -4.50 37.44
C THR A 92 -7.82 -5.43 36.80
N LEU A 93 -7.04 -6.16 37.59
CA LEU A 93 -6.19 -7.23 37.09
C LEU A 93 -6.90 -8.57 37.25
N THR A 94 -6.84 -9.40 36.22
CA THR A 94 -7.31 -10.78 36.28
C THR A 94 -6.21 -11.73 35.81
N PRO A 95 -6.04 -12.88 36.46
CA PRO A 95 -5.15 -13.91 35.95
C PRO A 95 -5.59 -14.36 34.56
N TYR A 96 -4.63 -14.60 33.68
CA TYR A 96 -4.86 -15.26 32.40
C TYR A 96 -3.67 -16.14 32.03
N THR A 97 -3.95 -17.24 31.35
CA THR A 97 -2.93 -18.07 30.74
C THR A 97 -2.84 -17.68 29.27
N PRO A 98 -1.70 -17.16 28.78
CA PRO A 98 -1.56 -16.90 27.36
C PRO A 98 -1.74 -18.22 26.62
N PRO A 99 -2.52 -18.25 25.51
CA PRO A 99 -2.60 -19.45 24.70
C PRO A 99 -1.19 -19.89 24.31
N SER A 100 -0.92 -21.20 24.32
CA SER A 100 0.31 -21.79 23.79
C SER A 100 0.37 -21.45 22.29
N CYS A 101 0.95 -20.29 21.99
CA CYS A 101 0.92 -19.72 20.67
C CYS A 101 2.31 -19.94 20.08
N SER A 102 2.37 -20.77 19.04
CA SER A 102 3.50 -20.83 18.12
C SER A 102 3.93 -19.41 17.74
N PRO A 103 5.25 -19.14 17.58
CA PRO A 103 5.71 -17.81 17.18
C PRO A 103 4.92 -17.34 15.95
N PRO A 104 4.58 -16.04 15.87
CA PRO A 104 3.81 -15.53 14.75
C PRO A 104 4.54 -15.88 13.45
N PRO A 105 3.79 -16.24 12.38
CA PRO A 105 4.40 -16.58 11.10
C PRO A 105 5.32 -15.44 10.67
N LEU A 106 6.52 -15.79 10.20
CA LEU A 106 7.46 -14.81 9.68
C LEU A 106 6.79 -14.01 8.56
N ASN A 107 7.21 -12.75 8.43
CA ASN A 107 6.80 -11.92 7.30
C ASN A 107 7.03 -12.69 5.99
N PRO A 108 6.04 -12.77 5.08
CA PRO A 108 6.15 -13.58 3.86
C PRO A 108 7.37 -13.26 3.01
N LEU A 109 7.69 -11.98 2.84
CA LEU A 109 8.87 -11.55 2.09
C LEU A 109 10.16 -11.99 2.79
N VAL A 110 10.23 -11.85 4.11
CA VAL A 110 11.40 -12.32 4.87
C VAL A 110 11.53 -13.83 4.76
N SER A 111 10.43 -14.58 4.82
CA SER A 111 10.43 -16.03 4.62
C SER A 111 10.92 -16.41 3.23
N ALA A 112 10.44 -15.73 2.18
CA ALA A 112 10.87 -15.94 0.79
C ALA A 112 12.37 -15.66 0.61
N LEU A 113 12.87 -14.56 1.18
CA LEU A 113 14.29 -14.22 1.15
C LEU A 113 15.15 -15.23 1.91
N LEU A 114 14.72 -15.66 3.09
CA LEU A 114 15.43 -16.69 3.84
C LEU A 114 15.51 -18.00 3.05
N LYS A 115 14.43 -18.38 2.37
CA LYS A 115 14.44 -19.56 1.50
C LYS A 115 15.48 -19.42 0.38
N ALA A 116 15.43 -18.30 -0.36
CA ALA A 116 16.38 -18.00 -1.43
C ALA A 116 17.84 -17.85 -0.95
N LEU A 117 18.06 -17.42 0.29
CA LEU A 117 19.40 -17.39 0.89
C LEU A 117 19.90 -18.79 1.24
N ASN A 118 19.01 -19.68 1.69
CA ASN A 118 19.35 -21.07 2.03
C ASN A 118 19.61 -21.95 0.80
N THR A 119 19.19 -21.54 -0.40
CA THR A 119 19.54 -22.24 -1.65
C THR A 119 20.90 -21.85 -2.20
N LEU A 120 21.49 -20.75 -1.71
CA LEU A 120 22.87 -20.40 -2.05
C LEU A 120 23.86 -21.38 -1.39
N PRO A 121 24.98 -21.71 -2.05
CA PRO A 121 26.02 -22.55 -1.44
C PRO A 121 26.51 -21.93 -0.11
N PRO A 122 26.63 -22.70 0.99
CA PRO A 122 27.13 -22.16 2.26
C PRO A 122 28.54 -21.55 2.14
N GLU A 123 29.39 -22.14 1.29
CA GLU A 123 30.73 -21.66 0.93
C GLU A 123 30.70 -20.24 0.32
N PHE A 124 29.64 -19.91 -0.44
CA PHE A 124 29.50 -18.63 -1.12
C PHE A 124 29.19 -17.48 -0.14
N LEU A 125 28.34 -17.72 0.86
CA LEU A 125 28.11 -16.71 1.90
C LEU A 125 29.32 -16.57 2.83
N SER A 126 29.99 -17.69 3.12
CA SER A 126 31.17 -17.72 3.98
C SER A 126 32.36 -16.98 3.35
N SER A 127 32.57 -17.08 2.03
CA SER A 127 33.64 -16.36 1.33
C SER A 127 33.47 -14.84 1.31
N LEU A 128 32.24 -14.36 1.53
CA LEU A 128 31.89 -12.93 1.59
C LEU A 128 31.84 -12.39 3.02
N ASP A 129 32.18 -13.21 4.03
CA ASP A 129 32.01 -12.90 5.46
C ASP A 129 30.56 -12.51 5.82
N LEU A 130 29.57 -13.11 5.12
CA LEU A 130 28.15 -12.84 5.33
C LEU A 130 27.46 -13.96 6.09
N SER A 131 26.51 -13.58 6.95
CA SER A 131 25.62 -14.53 7.65
C SER A 131 24.16 -14.22 7.35
N ILE A 132 23.33 -15.28 7.28
CA ILE A 132 21.88 -15.16 7.10
C ILE A 132 21.25 -14.27 8.19
N PRO A 133 21.58 -14.41 9.49
CA PRO A 133 21.06 -13.51 10.53
C PRO A 133 21.39 -12.03 10.28
N THR A 134 22.59 -11.71 9.81
CA THR A 134 23.01 -10.33 9.49
C THR A 134 22.20 -9.75 8.32
N LEU A 135 21.97 -10.54 7.28
CA LEU A 135 21.18 -10.13 6.12
C LEU A 135 19.70 -9.94 6.49
N GLN A 136 19.14 -10.84 7.30
CA GLN A 136 17.77 -10.74 7.79
C GLN A 136 17.56 -9.50 8.66
N ALA A 137 18.46 -9.23 9.60
CA ALA A 137 18.35 -8.08 10.50
C ALA A 137 18.46 -6.73 9.79
N SER A 138 19.15 -6.68 8.64
CA SER A 138 19.36 -5.47 7.84
C SER A 138 18.34 -5.25 6.73
N PHE A 139 17.41 -6.20 6.51
CA PHE A 139 16.37 -6.10 5.49
C PHE A 139 15.06 -5.54 6.05
N PRO A 140 14.45 -4.51 5.44
CA PRO A 140 13.19 -3.98 5.92
C PRO A 140 12.01 -4.93 5.60
N PRO A 141 11.09 -5.18 6.54
CA PRO A 141 9.97 -6.09 6.31
C PRO A 141 8.87 -5.50 5.42
N SER A 142 8.98 -4.24 5.00
CA SER A 142 7.96 -3.52 4.23
C SER A 142 8.09 -3.78 2.73
N TYR A 143 6.95 -3.99 2.07
CA TYR A 143 6.88 -4.17 0.62
C TYR A 143 5.47 -3.84 0.10
N ASN A 144 5.32 -3.79 -1.22
CA ASN A 144 4.03 -3.72 -1.89
C ASN A 144 3.94 -4.84 -2.92
N ILE A 145 2.74 -5.40 -3.08
CA ILE A 145 2.42 -6.25 -4.23
C ILE A 145 1.43 -5.48 -5.08
N TYR A 146 1.81 -5.25 -6.34
CA TYR A 146 0.94 -4.75 -7.39
C TYR A 146 0.92 -5.83 -8.46
N PRO A 147 -0.04 -6.77 -8.42
CA PRO A 147 0.01 -7.96 -9.26
C PRO A 147 0.25 -7.61 -10.73
N PRO A 148 1.20 -8.29 -11.40
CA PRO A 148 1.96 -9.46 -10.92
C PRO A 148 3.37 -9.12 -10.37
N MET A 149 3.58 -7.94 -9.78
CA MET A 149 4.87 -7.41 -9.36
C MET A 149 5.00 -7.23 -7.84
N LEU A 150 6.12 -7.66 -7.29
CA LEU A 150 6.63 -7.28 -5.96
C LEU A 150 7.49 -6.02 -6.08
N LEU A 151 7.14 -5.00 -5.29
CA LEU A 151 7.86 -3.73 -5.22
C LEU A 151 8.49 -3.54 -3.84
N LEU A 152 9.83 -3.54 -3.81
CA LEU A 152 10.64 -3.30 -2.63
C LEU A 152 10.83 -1.79 -2.38
N PRO A 153 10.94 -1.33 -1.12
CA PRO A 153 11.23 0.06 -0.81
C PRO A 153 12.65 0.45 -1.26
N PRO A 154 12.92 1.73 -1.56
CA PRO A 154 14.19 2.17 -2.17
C PRO A 154 15.43 1.85 -1.34
N ASN A 155 15.28 1.76 -0.02
CA ASN A 155 16.36 1.44 0.90
C ASN A 155 16.46 -0.05 1.27
N ALA A 156 15.67 -0.93 0.64
CA ALA A 156 15.63 -2.36 0.98
C ALA A 156 16.99 -3.04 0.89
N LEU A 157 17.79 -2.63 -0.09
CA LEU A 157 19.06 -3.25 -0.45
C LEU A 157 20.24 -2.28 -0.24
N ALA A 158 20.03 -1.20 0.52
CA ALA A 158 21.01 -0.12 0.66
C ALA A 158 22.12 -0.43 1.67
N SER A 159 21.92 -1.42 2.56
CA SER A 159 22.87 -1.75 3.61
C SER A 159 24.12 -2.46 3.05
N PRO A 160 25.30 -2.30 3.70
CA PRO A 160 26.54 -2.89 3.21
C PRO A 160 26.49 -4.41 2.97
N PRO A 161 25.91 -5.24 3.86
CA PRO A 161 25.81 -6.69 3.64
C PRO A 161 25.07 -7.05 2.35
N TRP A 162 23.97 -6.33 2.07
CA TRP A 162 23.17 -6.57 0.87
C TRP A 162 23.89 -6.10 -0.40
N LYS A 163 24.62 -4.97 -0.36
CA LYS A 163 25.42 -4.52 -1.51
C LYS A 163 26.51 -5.52 -1.89
N ILE A 164 27.21 -6.09 -0.90
CA ILE A 164 28.24 -7.11 -1.11
C ILE A 164 27.61 -8.36 -1.75
N LEU A 165 26.50 -8.85 -1.18
CA LEU A 165 25.80 -10.02 -1.71
C LEU A 165 25.35 -9.81 -3.16
N LEU A 166 24.72 -8.67 -3.47
CA LEU A 166 24.20 -8.40 -4.82
C LEU A 166 25.31 -8.27 -5.86
N ALA A 167 26.45 -7.68 -5.51
CA ALA A 167 27.61 -7.62 -6.39
C ALA A 167 28.10 -9.05 -6.72
N ALA A 168 28.29 -9.89 -5.70
CA ALA A 168 28.73 -11.27 -5.87
C ALA A 168 27.71 -12.13 -6.65
N LEU A 169 26.41 -11.97 -6.40
CA LEU A 169 25.35 -12.67 -7.14
C LEU A 169 25.37 -12.32 -8.62
N ASN A 170 25.66 -11.06 -8.97
CA ASN A 170 25.75 -10.62 -10.36
C ASN A 170 27.03 -11.16 -11.03
N GLU A 171 28.18 -11.10 -10.34
CA GLU A 171 29.45 -11.63 -10.84
C GLU A 171 29.38 -13.15 -11.13
N GLU A 172 28.70 -13.92 -10.28
CA GLU A 172 28.49 -15.35 -10.50
C GLU A 172 27.26 -15.70 -11.36
N GLY A 173 26.51 -14.72 -11.85
CA GLY A 173 25.29 -14.94 -12.67
C GLY A 173 24.16 -15.68 -11.94
N ARG A 174 24.10 -15.56 -10.60
CA ARG A 174 23.07 -16.17 -9.74
C ARG A 174 21.89 -15.27 -9.46
N ASP A 175 21.99 -13.98 -9.79
CA ASP A 175 20.97 -12.95 -9.59
C ASP A 175 19.56 -13.38 -10.03
N LYS A 176 19.42 -13.91 -11.25
CA LYS A 176 18.12 -14.34 -11.79
C LYS A 176 17.54 -15.52 -11.04
N SER A 177 18.37 -16.47 -10.62
CA SER A 177 17.92 -17.64 -9.85
C SER A 177 17.47 -17.23 -8.44
N PHE A 178 18.24 -16.36 -7.78
CA PHE A 178 17.94 -15.85 -6.46
C PHE A 178 16.60 -15.09 -6.44
N TRP A 179 16.44 -14.10 -7.32
CA TRP A 179 15.21 -13.32 -7.38
C TRP A 179 14.03 -14.11 -7.96
N GLY A 180 14.28 -15.09 -8.83
CA GLY A 180 13.26 -16.00 -9.33
C GLY A 180 12.67 -16.88 -8.23
N GLU A 181 13.48 -17.34 -7.28
CA GLU A 181 12.99 -18.05 -6.10
C GLU A 181 12.16 -17.14 -5.19
N VAL A 182 12.61 -15.91 -4.94
CA VAL A 182 11.84 -14.91 -4.19
C VAL A 182 10.49 -14.64 -4.88
N ALA A 183 10.48 -14.49 -6.20
CA ALA A 183 9.28 -14.25 -6.98
C ALA A 183 8.29 -15.43 -6.88
N ALA A 184 8.78 -16.66 -7.01
CA ALA A 184 8.00 -17.88 -6.91
C ALA A 184 7.32 -18.02 -5.53
N GLU A 185 8.08 -17.81 -4.44
CA GLU A 185 7.53 -17.88 -3.07
C GLU A 185 6.49 -16.78 -2.80
N MET A 186 6.68 -15.61 -3.40
CA MET A 186 5.76 -14.48 -3.26
C MET A 186 4.55 -14.57 -4.22
N GLY A 187 4.52 -15.58 -5.09
CA GLY A 187 3.45 -15.77 -6.08
C GLY A 187 3.37 -14.64 -7.13
N VAL A 188 4.52 -14.04 -7.46
CA VAL A 188 4.65 -12.94 -8.42
C VAL A 188 5.56 -13.34 -9.58
N SER A 189 5.45 -12.67 -10.72
CA SER A 189 6.36 -12.89 -11.85
C SER A 189 7.44 -11.83 -11.97
N HIS A 190 7.28 -10.68 -11.30
CA HIS A 190 8.21 -9.56 -11.39
C HIS A 190 8.64 -9.08 -10.00
N VAL A 191 9.90 -8.68 -9.88
CA VAL A 191 10.45 -8.04 -8.67
C VAL A 191 11.17 -6.77 -9.10
N ALA A 192 10.86 -5.66 -8.44
CA ALA A 192 11.56 -4.40 -8.63
C ALA A 192 11.87 -3.71 -7.32
N LEU A 193 12.96 -2.95 -7.33
CA LEU A 193 13.28 -1.98 -6.30
C LEU A 193 12.70 -0.63 -6.69
N ASN A 194 11.86 -0.08 -5.82
CA ASN A 194 11.34 1.27 -6.01
C ASN A 194 12.47 2.28 -5.95
N ALA A 195 12.36 3.37 -6.69
CA ALA A 195 13.27 4.50 -6.54
C ALA A 195 12.52 5.81 -6.76
N GLY A 196 13.00 6.87 -6.13
CA GLY A 196 12.43 8.20 -6.30
C GLY A 196 12.50 8.64 -7.75
N ILE A 197 11.48 9.36 -8.19
CA ILE A 197 11.40 9.90 -9.54
C ILE A 197 12.07 11.27 -9.53
N PRO A 198 13.21 11.42 -10.21
CA PRO A 198 13.94 12.67 -10.18
C PRO A 198 13.17 13.74 -10.98
N PRO A 199 13.30 15.02 -10.59
CA PRO A 199 12.69 16.13 -11.33
C PRO A 199 13.32 16.34 -12.71
N GLY A 200 14.54 15.86 -12.94
CA GLY A 200 15.25 15.90 -14.22
C GLY A 200 15.63 14.50 -14.70
N THR A 201 15.88 14.38 -15.99
CA THR A 201 16.50 13.21 -16.60
C THR A 201 18.03 13.32 -16.51
N ASP A 202 18.74 12.19 -16.56
CA ASP A 202 20.23 12.18 -16.59
C ASP A 202 20.80 12.93 -17.82
N ALA A 203 19.96 13.12 -18.84
CA ALA A 203 20.26 13.85 -20.07
C ALA A 203 19.77 15.31 -20.02
N GLN A 204 20.24 16.12 -19.07
CA GLN A 204 20.09 17.60 -18.94
C GLN A 204 18.69 18.24 -19.14
N GLY A 205 17.62 17.46 -19.32
CA GLY A 205 16.26 17.93 -19.55
C GLY A 205 15.32 17.66 -18.37
N GLU A 206 14.31 18.51 -18.20
CA GLU A 206 13.25 18.31 -17.21
C GLU A 206 12.48 17.01 -17.49
N ASN A 207 12.16 16.24 -16.46
CA ASN A 207 11.35 15.04 -16.58
C ASN A 207 9.86 15.42 -16.65
N VAL A 208 9.46 16.05 -17.77
CA VAL A 208 8.11 16.59 -17.98
C VAL A 208 7.04 15.49 -17.88
N LEU A 209 7.33 14.30 -18.43
CA LEU A 209 6.44 13.13 -18.38
C LEU A 209 6.37 12.49 -16.99
N ARG A 210 7.23 12.93 -16.06
CA ARG A 210 7.43 12.36 -14.73
C ARG A 210 7.65 10.84 -14.77
N SER A 211 8.19 10.30 -15.85
CA SER A 211 8.38 8.87 -16.01
C SER A 211 9.34 8.33 -14.94
N PRO A 212 9.10 7.12 -14.40
CA PRO A 212 9.94 6.52 -13.37
C PRO A 212 11.29 6.06 -13.95
N THR A 213 12.25 6.97 -14.07
CA THR A 213 13.58 6.68 -14.63
C THR A 213 14.38 5.69 -13.77
N ASN A 214 14.13 5.68 -12.46
CA ASN A 214 14.96 4.96 -11.49
C ASN A 214 14.37 3.62 -11.02
N LEU A 215 13.21 3.18 -11.55
CA LEU A 215 12.73 1.83 -11.22
C LEU A 215 13.80 0.83 -11.65
N LEU A 216 14.22 -0.02 -10.70
CA LEU A 216 15.25 -1.02 -10.92
C LEU A 216 14.61 -2.41 -10.93
N PRO A 217 14.39 -3.00 -12.13
CA PRO A 217 14.03 -4.41 -12.27
C PRO A 217 15.09 -5.30 -11.62
N LEU A 218 14.65 -6.22 -10.77
CA LEU A 218 15.48 -7.26 -10.17
C LEU A 218 15.19 -8.63 -10.80
N TYR A 219 13.94 -8.87 -11.23
CA TYR A 219 13.52 -10.10 -11.89
C TYR A 219 12.24 -9.89 -12.71
N GLY A 220 12.12 -10.64 -13.81
CA GLY A 220 11.02 -10.54 -14.78
C GLY A 220 11.30 -9.53 -15.90
N ASP A 221 10.48 -9.57 -16.95
CA ASP A 221 10.60 -8.69 -18.11
C ASP A 221 9.66 -7.49 -17.98
N PHE A 222 10.23 -6.29 -17.89
CA PHE A 222 9.47 -5.05 -17.73
C PHE A 222 9.09 -4.40 -19.07
N GLY A 223 9.50 -4.99 -20.19
CA GLY A 223 9.39 -4.40 -21.52
C GLY A 223 10.52 -3.42 -21.84
N THR A 224 10.50 -2.90 -23.06
CA THR A 224 11.51 -1.98 -23.58
C THR A 224 11.35 -0.59 -22.97
N LYS A 225 12.43 -0.02 -22.40
CA LYS A 225 12.43 1.33 -21.82
C LYS A 225 12.41 2.47 -22.85
N ASP A 226 12.56 2.16 -24.13
CA ASP A 226 12.54 3.14 -25.23
C ASP A 226 11.09 3.61 -25.48
N GLY A 227 10.56 4.38 -24.53
CA GLY A 227 9.19 4.87 -24.47
C GLY A 227 8.88 5.98 -25.46
N GLY A 228 9.07 5.71 -26.75
CA GLY A 228 8.79 6.64 -27.84
C GLY A 228 7.79 6.14 -28.89
N GLY A 229 7.37 4.88 -28.87
CA GLY A 229 6.44 4.38 -29.88
C GLY A 229 4.99 4.44 -29.42
N GLU A 230 4.17 5.11 -30.23
CA GLU A 230 2.72 5.23 -30.03
C GLU A 230 1.96 3.97 -30.53
N GLY A 231 2.58 2.80 -30.44
CA GLY A 231 2.10 1.56 -31.07
C GLY A 231 1.35 0.64 -30.10
N LYS A 232 0.19 0.11 -30.53
CA LYS A 232 -0.54 -0.96 -29.80
C LYS A 232 0.35 -2.13 -29.40
N GLN A 233 1.33 -2.46 -30.24
CA GLN A 233 2.26 -3.57 -30.01
C GLN A 233 3.19 -3.33 -28.81
N GLU A 234 3.57 -2.09 -28.51
CA GLU A 234 4.41 -1.77 -27.35
C GLU A 234 3.61 -1.87 -26.04
N PHE A 235 2.32 -1.52 -26.08
CA PHE A 235 1.44 -1.69 -24.93
C PHE A 235 1.14 -3.16 -24.60
N GLU A 236 1.30 -4.06 -25.57
CA GLU A 236 1.10 -5.51 -25.38
C GLU A 236 2.33 -6.18 -24.76
N THR A 237 3.54 -5.68 -25.06
CA THR A 237 4.80 -6.22 -24.53
C THR A 237 5.20 -5.62 -23.18
N ALA A 238 4.67 -4.43 -22.83
CA ALA A 238 4.94 -3.80 -21.54
C ALA A 238 4.33 -4.59 -20.37
N LEU A 239 5.02 -4.57 -19.22
CA LEU A 239 4.46 -5.06 -17.98
C LEU A 239 3.34 -4.13 -17.49
N TRP A 240 2.15 -4.68 -17.26
CA TRP A 240 1.05 -3.96 -16.61
C TRP A 240 0.83 -4.51 -15.21
N VAL A 241 0.82 -3.60 -14.24
CA VAL A 241 0.50 -3.93 -12.85
C VAL A 241 -0.82 -3.29 -12.46
N SER A 242 -1.41 -3.77 -11.36
CA SER A 242 -2.70 -3.26 -10.92
C SER A 242 -2.83 -3.14 -9.40
N THR A 243 -3.81 -2.35 -8.99
CA THR A 243 -4.26 -2.26 -7.60
C THR A 243 -5.72 -1.84 -7.56
N THR A 244 -6.37 -2.03 -6.41
CA THR A 244 -7.70 -1.49 -6.15
C THR A 244 -7.64 -0.61 -4.92
N GLN A 245 -7.99 0.68 -5.08
CA GLN A 245 -8.05 1.65 -3.99
C GLN A 245 -9.46 2.23 -3.93
N ASN A 246 -10.07 2.27 -2.73
CA ASN A 246 -11.44 2.77 -2.55
C ASN A 246 -12.47 2.07 -3.46
N GLY A 247 -12.26 0.78 -3.76
CA GLY A 247 -13.10 0.01 -4.68
C GLY A 247 -12.97 0.39 -6.16
N ILE A 248 -11.94 1.15 -6.53
CA ILE A 248 -11.63 1.55 -7.91
C ILE A 248 -10.41 0.79 -8.38
N PHE A 249 -10.56 0.03 -9.46
CA PHE A 249 -9.47 -0.65 -10.14
C PHE A 249 -8.57 0.36 -10.86
N GLN A 250 -7.25 0.22 -10.71
CA GLN A 250 -6.26 1.05 -11.41
C GLN A 250 -5.16 0.15 -11.95
N THR A 251 -4.70 0.43 -13.17
CA THR A 251 -3.61 -0.30 -13.81
C THR A 251 -2.65 0.66 -14.49
N TRP A 252 -1.38 0.31 -14.49
CA TRP A 252 -0.33 1.14 -15.06
C TRP A 252 0.88 0.30 -15.46
N ALA A 253 1.69 0.84 -16.37
CA ALA A 253 2.96 0.24 -16.73
C ALA A 253 4.07 0.85 -15.86
N PRO A 254 4.66 0.12 -14.90
CA PRO A 254 5.53 0.69 -13.87
C PRO A 254 6.86 1.20 -14.43
N ALA A 255 7.29 0.73 -15.61
CA ALA A 255 8.47 1.25 -16.31
C ALA A 255 8.22 2.59 -17.02
N HIS A 256 6.96 2.95 -17.28
CA HIS A 256 6.61 4.09 -18.16
C HIS A 256 5.77 5.17 -17.47
N THR A 257 5.12 4.84 -16.36
CA THR A 257 4.11 5.70 -15.73
C THR A 257 4.24 5.74 -14.22
N MET A 258 3.81 6.85 -13.64
CA MET A 258 3.79 7.00 -12.19
C MET A 258 2.54 6.43 -11.55
N PHE A 259 2.74 5.82 -10.38
CA PHE A 259 1.68 5.58 -9.42
C PHE A 259 2.17 5.90 -8.00
N SER A 260 1.51 6.86 -7.34
CA SER A 260 1.73 7.09 -5.91
C SER A 260 0.72 6.30 -5.07
N ARG A 261 1.20 5.53 -4.09
CA ARG A 261 0.30 4.93 -3.08
C ARG A 261 -0.13 5.97 -2.03
N GLY A 262 0.72 6.97 -1.77
CA GLY A 262 0.56 7.93 -0.68
C GLY A 262 -0.69 8.81 -0.77
N ASN A 263 -1.21 9.05 -1.98
CA ASN A 263 -2.37 9.92 -2.17
C ASN A 263 -3.71 9.19 -1.98
N VAL A 264 -3.73 7.96 -1.45
CA VAL A 264 -4.98 7.20 -1.24
C VAL A 264 -6.02 7.97 -0.41
N LYS A 265 -5.58 8.73 0.59
CA LYS A 265 -6.45 9.59 1.41
C LYS A 265 -7.03 10.75 0.61
N GLU A 266 -6.24 11.31 -0.30
CA GLU A 266 -6.67 12.42 -1.14
C GLU A 266 -7.67 11.95 -2.21
N LYS A 267 -7.44 10.77 -2.81
CA LYS A 267 -8.43 10.11 -3.67
C LYS A 267 -9.74 9.88 -2.92
N ALA A 268 -9.66 9.42 -1.67
CA ALA A 268 -10.82 9.25 -0.80
C ALA A 268 -11.50 10.58 -0.43
N ARG A 269 -10.74 11.67 -0.30
CA ARG A 269 -11.28 13.02 -0.06
C ARG A 269 -12.13 13.50 -1.25
N ILE A 270 -11.63 13.34 -2.48
CA ILE A 270 -12.38 13.73 -3.69
C ILE A 270 -13.69 12.94 -3.80
N LEU A 271 -13.67 11.64 -3.50
CA LEU A 271 -14.88 10.79 -3.51
C LEU A 271 -16.02 11.30 -2.63
N HIS A 272 -15.68 11.98 -1.53
CA HIS A 272 -16.66 12.45 -0.54
C HIS A 272 -16.67 13.98 -0.41
N LEU A 273 -16.11 14.69 -1.39
CA LEU A 273 -15.99 16.13 -1.32
C LEU A 273 -17.40 16.75 -1.40
N PRO A 274 -17.84 17.58 -0.42
CA PRO A 274 -19.20 18.11 -0.40
C PRO A 274 -19.58 18.87 -1.67
N SER A 275 -18.63 19.61 -2.27
CA SER A 275 -18.86 20.32 -3.52
C SER A 275 -19.02 19.39 -4.72
N VAL A 276 -18.46 18.17 -4.70
CA VAL A 276 -18.72 17.14 -5.73
C VAL A 276 -20.10 16.55 -5.51
N ALA A 277 -20.43 16.17 -4.27
CA ALA A 277 -21.75 15.63 -3.93
C ALA A 277 -22.88 16.61 -4.26
N GLN A 278 -22.68 17.90 -3.98
CA GLN A 278 -23.61 18.97 -4.34
C GLN A 278 -23.72 19.10 -5.86
N ALA A 279 -22.60 19.16 -6.59
CA ALA A 279 -22.60 19.25 -8.05
C ALA A 279 -23.30 18.07 -8.74
N VAL A 280 -23.21 16.87 -8.15
CA VAL A 280 -23.93 15.68 -8.63
C VAL A 280 -25.41 15.74 -8.23
N GLY A 281 -25.73 16.10 -6.99
CA GLY A 281 -27.11 16.15 -6.50
C GLY A 281 -27.98 17.26 -7.10
N GLU A 282 -27.38 18.40 -7.45
CA GLU A 282 -28.05 19.54 -8.11
C GLU A 282 -28.07 19.42 -9.64
N SER A 283 -27.38 18.41 -10.20
CA SER A 283 -27.36 18.24 -11.65
C SER A 283 -28.71 17.76 -12.18
N SER A 284 -29.11 18.28 -13.34
CA SER A 284 -30.26 17.78 -14.09
C SER A 284 -30.01 16.35 -14.57
N GLU A 285 -30.96 15.73 -15.29
CA GLU A 285 -30.74 14.42 -15.92
C GLU A 285 -29.48 14.37 -16.82
N GLU A 286 -29.02 15.53 -17.30
CA GLU A 286 -27.79 15.68 -18.08
C GLU A 286 -26.50 15.49 -17.25
N GLY A 287 -26.55 15.58 -15.92
CA GLY A 287 -25.41 15.39 -15.04
C GLY A 287 -24.44 16.58 -14.98
N CYS A 288 -23.22 16.35 -14.50
CA CYS A 288 -22.14 17.34 -14.47
C CYS A 288 -20.83 16.76 -15.02
N THR A 289 -19.90 17.67 -15.32
CA THR A 289 -18.58 17.37 -15.87
C THR A 289 -17.46 17.78 -14.90
N ALA A 290 -16.44 16.93 -14.77
CA ALA A 290 -15.16 17.28 -14.13
C ALA A 290 -14.03 17.33 -15.17
N ILE A 291 -13.03 18.18 -14.94
CA ILE A 291 -11.84 18.31 -15.78
C ILE A 291 -10.61 17.87 -14.97
N ASP A 292 -9.82 16.97 -15.55
CA ASP A 292 -8.51 16.57 -15.03
C ASP A 292 -7.43 16.94 -16.04
N LEU A 293 -6.64 17.97 -15.72
CA LEU A 293 -5.60 18.52 -16.61
C LEU A 293 -4.27 17.75 -16.55
N TYR A 294 -4.19 16.74 -15.67
CA TYR A 294 -3.03 15.85 -15.51
C TYR A 294 -3.54 14.45 -15.17
N ALA A 295 -4.35 13.89 -16.07
CA ALA A 295 -5.18 12.75 -15.77
C ALA A 295 -4.37 11.49 -15.41
N GLY A 296 -3.14 11.37 -15.91
CA GLY A 296 -2.31 10.19 -15.73
C GLY A 296 -3.07 8.94 -16.13
N ILE A 297 -2.99 7.92 -15.30
CA ILE A 297 -3.70 6.63 -15.45
C ILE A 297 -5.18 6.68 -15.01
N GLY A 298 -5.79 7.87 -14.97
CA GLY A 298 -7.09 8.11 -14.35
C GLY A 298 -6.97 8.31 -12.83
N TYR A 299 -5.88 8.93 -12.39
CA TYR A 299 -5.45 8.91 -10.99
C TYR A 299 -6.46 9.55 -10.04
N PHE A 300 -6.95 10.76 -10.37
CA PHE A 300 -8.05 11.44 -9.69
C PHE A 300 -9.35 11.42 -10.49
N ALA A 301 -9.28 11.44 -11.82
CA ALA A 301 -10.42 11.28 -12.73
C ALA A 301 -11.40 10.16 -12.33
N PHE A 302 -10.89 8.98 -11.95
CA PHE A 302 -11.76 7.87 -11.53
C PHE A 302 -12.50 8.14 -10.22
N SER A 303 -11.94 8.96 -9.33
CA SER A 303 -12.62 9.35 -8.09
C SER A 303 -13.83 10.23 -8.41
N TYR A 304 -13.73 11.17 -9.35
CA TYR A 304 -14.88 11.95 -9.81
C TYR A 304 -15.96 11.06 -10.43
N ARG A 305 -15.59 10.16 -11.34
CA ARG A 305 -16.55 9.27 -11.99
C ARG A 305 -17.27 8.37 -10.99
N ARG A 306 -16.55 7.82 -10.02
CA ARG A 306 -17.09 6.99 -8.94
C ARG A 306 -17.98 7.79 -7.97
N ALA A 307 -17.71 9.08 -7.77
CA ALA A 307 -18.54 9.98 -6.97
C ALA A 307 -19.87 10.38 -7.66
N GLY A 308 -20.05 10.01 -8.93
CA GLY A 308 -21.29 10.24 -9.68
C GLY A 308 -21.20 11.35 -10.72
N VAL A 309 -20.02 11.95 -10.93
CA VAL A 309 -19.82 12.85 -12.08
C VAL A 309 -20.06 12.07 -13.37
N LYS A 310 -20.89 12.61 -14.27
CA LYS A 310 -21.35 11.89 -15.46
C LYS A 310 -20.28 11.82 -16.54
N LYS A 311 -19.49 12.89 -16.70
CA LYS A 311 -18.43 12.99 -17.70
C LYS A 311 -17.14 13.53 -17.10
N VAL A 312 -16.01 12.94 -17.44
CA VAL A 312 -14.70 13.45 -17.05
C VAL A 312 -13.86 13.71 -18.29
N LEU A 313 -13.38 14.94 -18.43
CA LEU A 313 -12.49 15.34 -19.51
C LEU A 313 -11.05 15.27 -19.01
N CYS A 314 -10.19 14.55 -19.72
CA CYS A 314 -8.87 14.18 -19.25
C CYS A 314 -7.81 14.65 -20.25
N TRP A 315 -6.86 15.48 -19.81
CA TRP A 315 -5.66 15.80 -20.57
C TRP A 315 -4.48 15.01 -20.02
N GLU A 316 -3.75 14.36 -20.93
CA GLU A 316 -2.56 13.59 -20.61
C GLU A 316 -1.67 13.50 -21.84
N ILE A 317 -0.35 13.61 -21.65
CA ILE A 317 0.63 13.61 -22.73
C ILE A 317 1.37 12.27 -22.85
N ASN A 318 1.42 11.47 -21.79
CA ASN A 318 2.12 10.19 -21.79
C ASN A 318 1.19 9.08 -22.35
N PRO A 319 1.53 8.46 -23.50
CA PRO A 319 0.73 7.40 -24.10
C PRO A 319 0.47 6.19 -23.20
N TYR A 320 1.43 5.81 -22.35
CA TYR A 320 1.23 4.71 -21.39
C TYR A 320 0.29 5.11 -20.25
N SER A 321 0.29 6.38 -19.85
CA SER A 321 -0.67 6.90 -18.86
C SER A 321 -2.09 6.85 -19.44
N ILE A 322 -2.25 7.31 -20.68
CA ILE A 322 -3.52 7.25 -21.42
C ILE A 322 -4.02 5.81 -21.53
N GLU A 323 -3.17 4.88 -21.94
CA GLU A 323 -3.56 3.47 -22.06
C GLU A 323 -3.90 2.87 -20.70
N GLY A 324 -3.19 3.23 -19.63
CA GLY A 324 -3.54 2.86 -18.26
C GLY A 324 -4.90 3.39 -17.82
N LEU A 325 -5.23 4.63 -18.19
CA LEU A 325 -6.56 5.20 -17.98
C LEU A 325 -7.63 4.40 -18.73
N ARG A 326 -7.41 4.08 -20.01
CA ARG A 326 -8.38 3.31 -20.81
C ARG A 326 -8.63 1.91 -20.24
N ARG A 327 -7.57 1.17 -19.93
CA ARG A 327 -7.65 -0.15 -19.29
C ARG A 327 -8.28 -0.08 -17.90
N GLY A 328 -7.94 0.96 -17.14
CA GLY A 328 -8.51 1.23 -15.83
C GLY A 328 -10.01 1.53 -15.90
N ALA A 329 -10.44 2.37 -16.83
CA ALA A 329 -11.85 2.67 -17.07
C ALA A 329 -12.62 1.40 -17.43
N GLN A 330 -12.11 0.61 -18.38
CA GLN A 330 -12.69 -0.67 -18.74
C GLN A 330 -12.80 -1.62 -17.54
N GLY A 331 -11.75 -1.74 -16.73
CA GLY A 331 -11.76 -2.58 -15.52
C GLY A 331 -12.74 -2.13 -14.44
N ASN A 332 -13.22 -0.89 -14.49
CA ASN A 332 -14.30 -0.37 -13.64
C ASN A 332 -15.68 -0.35 -14.33
N ASN A 333 -15.80 -0.92 -15.53
CA ASN A 333 -16.99 -0.89 -16.38
C ASN A 333 -17.41 0.54 -16.79
N TRP A 334 -16.42 1.39 -17.06
CA TRP A 334 -16.63 2.71 -17.67
C TRP A 334 -16.09 2.74 -19.09
N SER A 335 -16.69 3.59 -19.90
CA SER A 335 -16.30 3.83 -21.29
C SER A 335 -15.28 4.97 -21.40
N SER A 336 -14.35 4.85 -22.33
CA SER A 336 -13.33 5.89 -22.58
C SER A 336 -13.05 6.05 -24.06
N SER A 337 -12.93 7.28 -24.53
CA SER A 337 -12.66 7.62 -25.93
C SER A 337 -11.48 8.58 -26.06
N LEU A 338 -10.63 8.35 -27.05
CA LEU A 338 -9.57 9.31 -27.41
C LEU A 338 -10.11 10.35 -28.36
N ILE A 339 -9.90 11.62 -28.02
CA ILE A 339 -10.34 12.76 -28.81
C ILE A 339 -9.09 13.50 -29.29
N HIS A 340 -8.92 13.55 -30.60
CA HIS A 340 -7.86 14.32 -31.26
C HIS A 340 -8.48 15.58 -31.89
N PRO A 341 -8.42 16.74 -31.22
CA PRO A 341 -9.07 17.98 -31.70
C PRO A 341 -8.52 18.45 -33.06
N SER A 342 -7.23 18.20 -33.30
CA SER A 342 -6.51 18.57 -34.52
C SER A 342 -6.71 17.62 -35.71
N ALA A 343 -7.24 16.40 -35.47
CA ALA A 343 -7.56 15.45 -36.52
C ALA A 343 -8.89 15.83 -37.20
N ALA A 344 -8.86 16.92 -37.97
CA ALA A 344 -10.01 17.51 -38.66
C ALA A 344 -10.70 16.58 -39.69
N SER A 345 -10.15 15.39 -39.93
CA SER A 345 -10.52 14.52 -41.07
C SER A 345 -11.57 13.47 -40.74
N THR A 346 -11.81 13.14 -39.46
CA THR A 346 -12.73 12.06 -39.08
C THR A 346 -13.84 12.60 -38.18
N PRO A 347 -15.13 12.52 -38.58
CA PRO A 347 -16.24 12.82 -37.69
C PRO A 347 -16.20 11.89 -36.49
N LEU A 348 -16.20 12.44 -35.28
CA LEU A 348 -16.36 11.66 -34.05
C LEU A 348 -17.78 11.10 -34.03
N SER A 349 -17.92 9.80 -33.77
CA SER A 349 -19.23 9.20 -33.59
C SER A 349 -19.88 9.67 -32.28
N GLN A 350 -21.22 9.70 -32.24
CA GLN A 350 -21.94 10.05 -31.02
C GLN A 350 -21.56 9.11 -29.86
N THR A 351 -21.32 7.82 -30.14
CA THR A 351 -20.88 6.83 -29.15
C THR A 351 -19.53 7.17 -28.52
N GLU A 352 -18.56 7.64 -29.32
CA GLU A 352 -17.26 8.08 -28.78
C GLU A 352 -17.43 9.29 -27.86
N LEU A 353 -18.29 10.22 -28.27
CA LEU A 353 -18.57 11.44 -27.53
C LEU A 353 -19.38 11.20 -26.26
N ASP A 354 -20.19 10.14 -26.21
CA ASP A 354 -21.01 9.75 -25.06
C ASP A 354 -20.23 8.98 -23.99
N ALA A 355 -18.94 8.69 -24.23
CA ALA A 355 -18.11 8.00 -23.26
C ALA A 355 -18.00 8.74 -21.92
N ASP A 356 -17.82 7.97 -20.85
CA ASP A 356 -17.65 8.49 -19.49
C ASP A 356 -16.38 9.35 -19.37
N PHE A 357 -15.30 8.92 -20.04
CA PHE A 357 -14.03 9.62 -20.11
C PHE A 357 -13.71 10.06 -21.54
N LEU A 358 -13.52 11.36 -21.75
CA LEU A 358 -12.98 11.90 -23.00
C LEU A 358 -11.52 12.28 -22.77
N VAL A 359 -10.61 11.55 -23.41
CA VAL A 359 -9.17 11.67 -23.18
C VAL A 359 -8.53 12.40 -24.35
N PHE A 360 -7.83 13.49 -24.05
CA PHE A 360 -7.13 14.34 -25.00
C PHE A 360 -5.62 14.04 -24.88
N PRO A 361 -5.02 13.37 -25.88
CA PRO A 361 -3.61 13.01 -25.89
C PRO A 361 -2.75 14.22 -26.31
N GLU A 362 -2.81 15.29 -25.53
CA GLU A 362 -2.14 16.57 -25.81
C GLU A 362 -1.83 17.31 -24.51
N GLY A 363 -0.98 18.33 -24.60
CA GLY A 363 -0.65 19.22 -23.50
C GLY A 363 -1.87 19.98 -22.98
N ASN A 364 -1.94 20.19 -21.67
CA ASN A 364 -3.08 20.82 -21.02
C ASN A 364 -3.24 22.31 -21.34
N GLU A 365 -2.22 22.95 -21.89
CA GLU A 365 -2.27 24.30 -22.45
C GLU A 365 -3.31 24.43 -23.57
N ASN A 366 -3.66 23.31 -24.22
CA ASN A 366 -4.66 23.25 -25.27
C ASN A 366 -6.10 23.06 -24.73
N ALA A 367 -6.27 22.83 -23.42
CA ALA A 367 -7.56 22.42 -22.85
C ALA A 367 -8.72 23.39 -23.14
N VAL A 368 -8.47 24.69 -23.09
CA VAL A 368 -9.49 25.71 -23.39
C VAL A 368 -9.93 25.66 -24.85
N ALA A 369 -8.97 25.52 -25.77
CA ALA A 369 -9.26 25.44 -27.21
C ALA A 369 -10.01 24.15 -27.53
N SER A 370 -9.55 23.01 -26.99
CA SER A 370 -10.15 21.70 -27.19
C SER A 370 -11.55 21.58 -26.58
N LEU A 371 -11.77 22.18 -25.39
CA LEU A 371 -13.10 22.26 -24.78
C LEU A 371 -14.07 23.12 -25.61
N SER A 372 -13.59 24.24 -26.16
CA SER A 372 -14.40 25.11 -27.00
C SER A 372 -14.82 24.41 -28.29
N LEU A 373 -13.91 23.65 -28.91
CA LEU A 373 -14.21 22.82 -30.07
C LEU A 373 -15.16 21.66 -29.72
N LEU A 374 -15.00 21.03 -28.56
CA LEU A 374 -15.89 19.96 -28.13
C LEU A 374 -17.33 20.47 -27.92
N ARG A 375 -17.49 21.63 -27.27
CA ARG A 375 -18.80 22.25 -27.02
C ARG A 375 -19.54 22.68 -28.28
N SER A 376 -18.83 22.93 -29.38
CA SER A 376 -19.49 23.19 -30.68
C SER A 376 -19.97 21.91 -31.36
N ARG A 377 -19.51 20.73 -30.93
CA ARG A 377 -19.86 19.43 -31.51
C ARG A 377 -20.86 18.64 -30.67
N ILE A 378 -20.83 18.79 -29.34
CA ILE A 378 -21.73 18.09 -28.42
C ILE A 378 -22.20 18.95 -27.26
N ASN A 379 -23.36 18.58 -26.71
CA ASN A 379 -23.78 19.08 -25.41
C ASN A 379 -22.95 18.42 -24.30
N VAL A 380 -21.95 19.13 -23.79
CA VAL A 380 -21.17 18.71 -22.62
C VAL A 380 -21.91 19.18 -21.37
N PRO A 381 -22.23 18.31 -20.39
CA PRO A 381 -22.84 18.75 -19.14
C PRO A 381 -22.01 19.85 -18.46
N PRO A 382 -22.62 20.74 -17.66
CA PRO A 382 -21.91 21.85 -17.04
C PRO A 382 -20.65 21.40 -16.31
N VAL A 383 -19.53 22.09 -16.56
CA VAL A 383 -18.27 21.86 -15.85
C VAL A 383 -18.42 22.41 -14.43
N ARG A 384 -18.18 21.56 -13.43
CA ARG A 384 -18.33 21.89 -12.02
C ARG A 384 -17.07 21.67 -11.19
N HIS A 385 -16.10 20.89 -11.69
CA HIS A 385 -14.83 20.57 -11.06
C HIS A 385 -13.69 20.50 -12.05
#